data_AF-A0A1Q9JUX3-F1
#
_entry.id   AF-A0A1Q9JUX3-F1
#
_cell.length_a   1.000
_cell.length_b   1.000
_cell.length_c   1.000
_cell.angle_alpha   90.00
_cell.angle_beta   90.00
_cell.angle_gamma   90.00
#
_symmetry.space_group_name_H-M   'P 1'
#
loop_
_entity.id
_entity.type
_entity.pdbx_description
1 polymer ?
#
loop_
_entity_poly.entity_id
_entity_poly.type
_entity_poly.pdbx_seq_one_letter_code
_entity_poly.pdbx_strand_id
1 'polypeptide(L)'
;MKNKTDVTDFYTMEDLIPLVAELAERYTSKESSSITYERAKILMESVQYCIAHFLNQKSKALVSSYIPSAKSAYELGYKAVIEKVKNTQKKYNTLMTFFCDYGNINYRDTVEKALPGFFMYYDVQFAPMEHIITMDYPVFGVDMNLTGIDLIEQYIDAIYKEQQYLQHFPKQYIIDELRSFHPKYEKEFFNIKEIIELQL
;
A
#
# COMPACT_ATOMS: atom_id res chain seq x y z
N MET A 1 -10.40 -12.69 0.91
CA MET A 1 -10.52 -13.13 2.32
C MET A 1 -11.52 -12.23 3.04
N LYS A 2 -12.65 -12.78 3.54
CA LYS A 2 -13.61 -12.04 4.37
C LYS A 2 -13.17 -12.10 5.82
N ASN A 3 -12.70 -10.98 6.37
CA ASN A 3 -12.70 -10.61 7.80
C ASN A 3 -11.77 -9.39 7.98
N LYS A 4 -12.17 -8.22 7.47
CA LYS A 4 -11.60 -6.96 7.96
C LYS A 4 -12.16 -6.81 9.38
N THR A 5 -11.31 -6.86 10.39
CA THR A 5 -11.72 -6.60 11.77
C THR A 5 -12.30 -5.19 11.81
N ASP A 6 -13.59 -5.05 12.11
CA ASP A 6 -14.18 -3.72 12.19
C ASP A 6 -13.71 -3.07 13.49
N VAL A 7 -13.15 -1.86 13.38
CA VAL A 7 -12.68 -1.11 14.56
C VAL A 7 -13.85 -0.88 15.52
N THR A 8 -15.07 -0.74 15.00
CA THR A 8 -16.27 -0.52 15.81
C THR A 8 -16.71 -1.74 16.61
N ASP A 9 -16.18 -2.93 16.32
CA ASP A 9 -16.40 -4.12 17.16
C ASP A 9 -15.67 -4.00 18.52
N PHE A 10 -14.69 -3.10 18.62
CA PHE A 10 -13.79 -2.96 19.78
C PHE A 10 -13.87 -1.57 20.43
N TYR A 11 -14.17 -0.52 19.67
CA TYR A 11 -14.17 0.86 20.15
C TYR A 11 -15.38 1.63 19.62
N THR A 12 -16.01 2.42 20.49
CA THR A 12 -17.12 3.28 20.09
C THR A 12 -16.60 4.55 19.41
N MET A 13 -17.49 5.28 18.73
CA MET A 13 -17.12 6.59 18.17
C MET A 13 -16.68 7.59 19.25
N GLU A 14 -17.24 7.52 20.46
CA GLU A 14 -16.86 8.37 21.58
C GLU A 14 -15.41 8.12 22.02
N ASP A 15 -14.92 6.88 21.89
CA ASP A 15 -13.52 6.54 22.16
C ASP A 15 -12.55 7.10 21.13
N LEU A 16 -13.01 7.27 19.87
CA LEU A 16 -12.18 7.71 18.75
C LEU A 16 -12.13 9.23 18.58
N ILE A 17 -13.20 9.94 18.94
CA ILE A 17 -13.29 11.41 18.80
C ILE A 17 -12.11 12.14 19.45
N PRO A 18 -11.66 11.81 20.68
CA PRO A 18 -10.51 12.47 21.30
C PRO A 18 -9.21 12.33 20.49
N LEU A 19 -9.02 11.20 19.79
CA LEU A 19 -7.85 10.98 18.95
C LEU A 19 -7.91 11.84 17.68
N VAL A 20 -9.10 11.97 17.10
CA VAL A 20 -9.31 12.85 15.95
C VAL A 20 -9.08 14.31 16.32
N ALA A 21 -9.54 14.74 17.49
CA ALA A 21 -9.26 16.09 18.01
C ALA A 21 -7.75 16.33 18.19
N GLU A 22 -7.02 15.36 18.79
CA GLU A 22 -5.57 15.43 18.94
C GLU A 22 -4.85 15.52 17.59
N LEU A 23 -5.29 14.76 16.58
CA LEU A 23 -4.74 14.85 15.23
C LEU A 23 -5.08 16.18 14.54
N ALA A 24 -6.27 16.73 14.75
CA ALA A 24 -6.68 18.02 14.20
C ALA A 24 -5.84 19.18 14.76
N GLU A 25 -5.59 19.18 16.08
CA GLU A 25 -4.69 20.13 16.73
C GLU A 25 -3.27 20.05 16.14
N ARG A 26 -2.76 18.83 15.94
CA ARG A 26 -1.43 18.63 15.34
C ARG A 26 -1.40 19.08 13.87
N TYR A 27 -2.46 18.84 13.12
CA TYR A 27 -2.55 19.23 11.71
C TYR A 27 -2.56 20.74 11.50
N THR A 28 -3.27 21.47 12.38
CA THR A 28 -3.36 22.94 12.34
C THR A 28 -2.20 23.65 13.03
N SER A 29 -1.15 22.91 13.45
CA SER A 29 -0.06 23.45 14.28
C SER A 29 -0.55 24.16 15.55
N LYS A 30 -1.75 23.82 16.04
CA LYS A 30 -2.48 24.49 17.13
C LYS A 30 -2.82 25.97 16.87
N GLU A 31 -2.74 26.43 15.63
CA GLU A 31 -3.02 27.81 15.24
C GLU A 31 -4.51 28.07 14.97
N SER A 32 -5.30 27.02 14.77
CA SER A 32 -6.74 27.10 14.51
C SER A 32 -7.51 26.00 15.25
N SER A 33 -8.69 26.34 15.73
CA SER A 33 -9.62 25.41 16.39
C SER A 33 -10.57 24.71 15.42
N SER A 34 -10.56 25.06 14.13
CA SER A 34 -11.51 24.55 13.15
C SER A 34 -10.82 23.88 11.95
N ILE A 35 -11.28 22.68 11.63
CA ILE A 35 -10.97 21.97 10.38
C ILE A 35 -12.27 21.75 9.58
N THR A 36 -12.14 21.50 8.27
CA THR A 36 -13.29 21.16 7.43
C THR A 36 -13.86 19.80 7.82
N TYR A 37 -15.14 19.57 7.51
CA TYR A 37 -15.78 18.26 7.72
C TYR A 37 -15.01 17.14 7.00
N GLU A 38 -14.59 17.40 5.75
CA GLU A 38 -13.80 16.45 4.96
C GLU A 38 -12.49 16.09 5.67
N ARG A 39 -11.80 17.09 6.24
CA ARG A 39 -10.57 16.85 6.98
C ARG A 39 -10.84 16.03 8.25
N ALA A 40 -11.91 16.31 8.98
CA ALA A 40 -12.28 15.53 10.16
C ALA A 40 -12.57 14.06 9.81
N LYS A 41 -13.21 13.81 8.67
CA LYS A 41 -13.46 12.47 8.14
C LYS A 41 -12.16 11.72 7.82
N ILE A 42 -11.23 12.34 7.10
CA ILE A 42 -9.91 11.76 6.80
C ILE A 42 -9.15 11.41 8.09
N LEU A 43 -9.18 12.31 9.09
CA LEU A 43 -8.54 12.04 10.38
C LEU A 43 -9.20 10.89 11.15
N MET A 44 -10.53 10.76 11.09
CA MET A 44 -11.25 9.60 11.65
C MET A 44 -10.82 8.31 10.96
N GLU A 45 -10.79 8.30 9.62
CA GLU A 45 -10.31 7.16 8.85
C GLU A 45 -8.84 6.83 9.18
N SER A 46 -8.02 7.84 9.50
CA SER A 46 -6.60 7.67 9.89
C SER A 46 -6.47 6.93 11.20
N VAL A 47 -7.27 7.33 12.19
CA VAL A 47 -7.34 6.65 13.49
C VAL A 47 -7.77 5.19 13.30
N GLN A 48 -8.84 4.96 12.54
CA GLN A 48 -9.35 3.62 12.27
C GLN A 48 -8.34 2.75 11.53
N TYR A 49 -7.67 3.28 10.51
CA TYR A 49 -6.65 2.57 9.76
C TYR A 49 -5.52 2.08 10.66
N CYS A 50 -4.97 2.95 11.51
CA CYS A 50 -3.93 2.57 12.45
C CYS A 50 -4.43 1.53 13.47
N ILE A 51 -5.61 1.72 14.08
CA ILE A 51 -6.16 0.74 15.03
C ILE A 51 -6.35 -0.63 14.36
N ALA A 52 -6.87 -0.66 13.13
CA ALA A 52 -7.04 -1.90 12.36
C ALA A 52 -5.70 -2.64 12.15
N HIS A 53 -4.60 -1.91 11.89
CA HIS A 53 -3.25 -2.49 11.82
C HIS A 53 -2.83 -3.17 13.14
N PHE A 54 -3.11 -2.54 14.28
CA PHE A 54 -2.86 -3.16 15.58
C PHE A 54 -3.71 -4.44 15.79
N LEU A 55 -5.01 -4.35 15.52
CA LEU A 55 -5.94 -5.46 15.72
C LEU A 55 -5.62 -6.65 14.82
N ASN A 56 -5.16 -6.41 13.58
CA ASN A 56 -4.82 -7.47 12.63
C ASN A 56 -3.48 -8.16 12.95
N GLN A 57 -2.55 -7.49 13.64
CA GLN A 57 -1.28 -8.11 14.06
C GLN A 57 -1.43 -9.04 15.27
N LYS A 58 -2.40 -8.76 16.15
CA LYS A 58 -2.72 -9.66 17.25
C LYS A 58 -3.64 -10.75 16.71
N SER A 59 -3.31 -12.02 16.96
CA SER A 59 -4.28 -13.08 16.71
C SER A 59 -5.56 -12.77 17.49
N LYS A 60 -6.74 -13.00 16.90
CA LYS A 60 -8.04 -12.73 17.55
C LYS A 60 -8.13 -13.34 18.97
N ALA A 61 -7.41 -14.44 19.22
CA ALA A 61 -7.30 -15.08 20.53
C ALA A 61 -6.58 -14.21 21.59
N LEU A 62 -5.53 -13.46 21.21
CA LEU A 62 -4.75 -12.62 22.14
C LEU A 62 -5.42 -11.28 22.47
N VAL A 63 -6.29 -10.77 21.59
CA VAL A 63 -7.06 -9.54 21.85
C VAL A 63 -8.16 -9.79 22.89
N SER A 64 -8.67 -11.04 22.98
CA SER A 64 -9.78 -11.41 23.88
C SER A 64 -9.45 -11.35 25.37
N SER A 65 -8.17 -11.36 25.77
CA SER A 65 -7.76 -11.34 27.18
C SER A 65 -7.49 -9.93 27.71
N TYR A 66 -7.23 -8.94 26.84
CA TYR A 66 -7.05 -7.54 27.20
C TYR A 66 -7.13 -6.64 25.95
N ILE A 67 -8.22 -5.87 25.83
CA ILE A 67 -8.37 -4.83 24.81
C ILE A 67 -7.79 -3.54 25.41
N PRO A 68 -6.70 -2.98 24.85
CA PRO A 68 -6.12 -1.73 25.35
C PRO A 68 -7.05 -0.53 25.09
N SER A 69 -6.74 0.65 25.63
CA SER A 69 -7.48 1.86 25.28
C SER A 69 -7.38 2.18 23.78
N ALA A 70 -8.38 2.88 23.22
CA ALA A 70 -8.35 3.32 21.83
C ALA A 70 -7.06 4.11 21.49
N LYS A 71 -6.60 4.96 22.42
CA LYS A 71 -5.34 5.69 22.27
C LYS A 71 -4.13 4.77 22.18
N SER A 72 -4.02 3.81 23.08
CA SER A 72 -2.92 2.84 23.05
C SER A 72 -2.96 1.96 21.79
N ALA A 73 -4.16 1.52 21.37
CA ALA A 73 -4.32 0.78 20.13
C ALA A 73 -3.91 1.59 18.90
N TYR A 74 -4.31 2.87 18.85
CA TYR A 74 -3.90 3.79 17.80
C TYR A 74 -2.38 3.98 17.76
N GLU A 75 -1.73 4.24 18.89
CA GLU A 75 -0.28 4.45 18.95
C GLU A 75 0.52 3.21 18.54
N LEU A 76 0.08 2.01 18.96
CA LEU A 76 0.68 0.74 18.54
C LEU A 76 0.46 0.50 17.05
N GLY A 77 -0.75 0.76 16.57
CA GLY A 77 -1.14 0.66 15.17
C GLY A 77 -0.36 1.60 14.26
N TYR A 78 -0.18 2.85 14.68
CA TYR A 78 0.61 3.85 13.98
C TYR A 78 2.08 3.42 13.84
N LYS A 79 2.69 2.91 14.92
CA LYS A 79 4.05 2.35 14.88
C LYS A 79 4.14 1.16 13.93
N ALA A 80 3.13 0.28 13.95
CA ALA A 80 3.02 -0.85 13.05
C ALA A 80 2.96 -0.43 11.58
N VAL A 81 2.18 0.60 11.23
CA VAL A 81 2.13 1.15 9.86
C VAL A 81 3.50 1.70 9.44
N ILE A 82 4.18 2.47 10.31
CA ILE A 82 5.53 2.98 10.03
C ILE A 82 6.52 1.84 9.78
N GLU A 83 6.49 0.80 10.62
CA GLU A 83 7.38 -0.34 10.46
C GLU A 83 7.10 -1.09 9.14
N LYS A 84 5.81 -1.26 8.81
CA LYS A 84 5.41 -1.85 7.54
C LYS A 84 5.94 -1.04 6.35
N VAL A 85 5.80 0.29 6.35
CA VAL A 85 6.37 1.16 5.31
C VAL A 85 7.87 0.93 5.13
N LYS A 86 8.63 0.90 6.24
CA LYS A 86 10.08 0.67 6.20
C LYS A 86 10.42 -0.70 5.62
N ASN A 87 9.67 -1.74 6.00
CA ASN A 87 9.90 -3.10 5.52
C ASN A 87 9.53 -3.25 4.03
N THR A 88 8.42 -2.65 3.60
CA THR A 88 8.03 -2.60 2.19
C THR A 88 9.03 -1.81 1.36
N GLN A 89 9.57 -0.70 1.87
CA GLN A 89 10.63 0.05 1.18
C GLN A 89 11.91 -0.77 1.03
N LYS A 90 12.29 -1.57 2.04
CA LYS A 90 13.41 -2.51 1.90
C LYS A 90 13.15 -3.55 0.81
N LYS A 91 11.96 -4.15 0.77
CA LYS A 91 11.55 -5.07 -0.31
C LYS A 91 11.65 -4.42 -1.69
N TYR A 92 11.16 -3.19 -1.82
CA TYR A 92 11.29 -2.40 -3.04
C TYR A 92 12.76 -2.19 -3.43
N ASN A 93 13.62 -1.81 -2.49
CA ASN A 93 15.05 -1.65 -2.77
C ASN A 93 15.71 -2.96 -3.21
N THR A 94 15.28 -4.10 -2.66
CA THR A 94 15.71 -5.42 -3.14
C THR A 94 15.20 -5.72 -4.55
N LEU A 95 13.92 -5.45 -4.84
CA LEU A 95 13.37 -5.57 -6.20
C LEU A 95 14.22 -4.80 -7.22
N MET A 96 14.61 -3.56 -6.88
CA MET A 96 15.40 -2.71 -7.77
C MET A 96 16.77 -3.27 -8.13
N THR A 97 17.33 -4.22 -7.36
CA THR A 97 18.63 -4.81 -7.71
C THR A 97 18.56 -5.76 -8.90
N PHE A 98 17.35 -6.19 -9.28
CA PHE A 98 17.15 -7.20 -10.31
C PHE A 98 16.00 -6.88 -11.27
N PHE A 99 15.32 -5.75 -11.07
CA PHE A 99 14.23 -5.28 -11.90
C PHE A 99 14.67 -5.07 -13.36
N CYS A 100 13.82 -5.49 -14.29
CA CYS A 100 13.91 -5.14 -15.71
C CYS A 100 12.52 -4.74 -16.24
N ASP A 101 12.47 -3.60 -16.93
CA ASP A 101 11.24 -3.08 -17.55
C ASP A 101 10.90 -3.75 -18.90
N TYR A 102 11.85 -4.48 -19.47
CA TYR A 102 11.74 -5.13 -20.79
C TYR A 102 11.33 -4.17 -21.93
N GLY A 103 11.58 -2.87 -21.79
CA GLY A 103 11.20 -1.83 -22.76
C GLY A 103 9.78 -1.28 -22.58
N ASN A 104 8.98 -1.80 -21.64
CA ASN A 104 7.65 -1.26 -21.35
C ASN A 104 7.76 0.00 -20.47
N ILE A 105 7.33 1.14 -21.03
CA ILE A 105 7.43 2.46 -20.42
C ILE A 105 6.52 2.56 -19.19
N ASN A 106 5.32 1.98 -19.23
CA ASN A 106 4.38 2.03 -18.10
C ASN A 106 4.93 1.25 -16.91
N TYR A 107 5.56 0.09 -17.16
CA TYR A 107 6.20 -0.70 -16.13
C TYR A 107 7.37 0.04 -15.51
N ARG A 108 8.25 0.62 -16.35
CA ARG A 108 9.37 1.45 -15.89
C ARG A 108 8.89 2.64 -15.07
N ASP A 109 7.94 3.41 -15.58
CA ASP A 109 7.47 4.63 -14.92
C ASP A 109 6.77 4.31 -13.59
N THR A 110 6.00 3.22 -13.53
CA THR A 110 5.40 2.78 -12.28
C THR A 110 6.47 2.39 -11.24
N VAL A 111 7.47 1.60 -11.64
CA VAL A 111 8.47 1.08 -10.70
C VAL A 111 9.51 2.13 -10.34
N GLU A 112 10.03 2.89 -11.30
CA GLU A 112 11.15 3.82 -11.10
C GLU A 112 10.72 5.24 -10.70
N LYS A 113 9.44 5.60 -10.88
CA LYS A 113 8.95 6.96 -10.54
C LYS A 113 7.83 6.92 -9.52
N ALA A 114 6.75 6.18 -9.80
CA ALA A 114 5.57 6.19 -8.93
C ALA A 114 5.88 5.58 -7.55
N LEU A 115 6.44 4.37 -7.48
CA LEU A 115 6.77 3.72 -6.20
C LEU A 115 7.75 4.53 -5.32
N PRO A 116 8.85 5.11 -5.83
CA PRO A 116 9.65 6.06 -5.06
C PRO A 116 8.87 7.28 -4.57
N GLY A 117 7.99 7.82 -5.41
CA GLY A 117 7.09 8.93 -5.05
C GLY A 117 6.21 8.59 -3.86
N PHE A 118 5.65 7.38 -3.82
CA PHE A 118 4.92 6.90 -2.64
C PHE A 118 5.77 6.98 -1.37
N PHE A 119 6.97 6.38 -1.36
CA PHE A 119 7.80 6.40 -0.14
C PHE A 119 8.29 7.80 0.26
N MET A 120 8.36 8.75 -0.69
CA MET A 120 8.79 10.12 -0.43
C MET A 120 7.68 11.00 0.14
N TYR A 121 6.44 10.83 -0.33
CA TYR A 121 5.34 11.75 -0.05
C TYR A 121 4.21 11.15 0.78
N TYR A 122 4.27 9.85 1.10
CA TYR A 122 3.21 9.16 1.85
C TYR A 122 3.07 9.70 3.29
N ASP A 123 1.89 10.23 3.58
CA ASP A 123 1.55 10.81 4.87
C ASP A 123 0.95 9.77 5.82
N VAL A 124 1.83 9.07 6.53
CA VAL A 124 1.43 8.08 7.54
C VAL A 124 0.63 8.71 8.68
N GLN A 125 0.81 10.01 8.95
CA GLN A 125 0.26 10.65 10.14
C GLN A 125 -1.17 11.14 9.93
N PHE A 126 -1.46 11.73 8.78
CA PHE A 126 -2.75 12.37 8.53
C PHE A 126 -3.54 11.78 7.36
N ALA A 127 -2.96 10.85 6.60
CA ALA A 127 -3.66 10.15 5.52
C ALA A 127 -3.08 8.74 5.24
N PRO A 128 -2.90 7.85 6.24
CA PRO A 128 -2.27 6.54 6.06
C PRO A 128 -3.06 5.56 5.18
N MET A 129 -4.28 5.88 4.77
CA MET A 129 -5.06 5.12 3.80
C MET A 129 -4.81 5.55 2.36
N GLU A 130 -4.19 6.72 2.12
CA GLU A 130 -3.96 7.23 0.78
C GLU A 130 -2.68 6.65 0.18
N HIS A 131 -2.79 5.95 -0.95
CA HIS A 131 -1.63 5.39 -1.65
C HIS A 131 -0.98 6.38 -2.63
N ILE A 132 -1.56 7.56 -2.84
CA ILE A 132 -1.00 8.76 -3.51
C ILE A 132 -0.36 8.61 -4.91
N ILE A 133 -0.37 7.42 -5.50
CA ILE A 133 0.24 7.13 -6.81
C ILE A 133 -0.75 6.39 -7.71
N THR A 134 -0.53 6.50 -9.03
CA THR A 134 -1.17 5.58 -9.98
C THR A 134 -0.40 4.27 -10.05
N MET A 135 -1.12 3.18 -10.29
CA MET A 135 -0.57 1.84 -10.49
C MET A 135 -0.88 1.41 -11.92
N ASP A 136 -0.34 2.16 -12.88
CA ASP A 136 -0.72 2.05 -14.29
C ASP A 136 -0.31 0.70 -14.90
N TYR A 137 0.77 0.09 -14.39
CA TYR A 137 1.15 -1.27 -14.77
C TYR A 137 0.25 -2.31 -14.08
N PRO A 138 -0.50 -3.16 -14.82
CA PRO A 138 -1.36 -4.15 -14.18
C PRO A 138 -0.55 -5.32 -13.61
N VAL A 139 -0.99 -5.81 -12.45
CA VAL A 139 -0.42 -7.00 -11.81
C VAL A 139 -1.53 -7.91 -11.30
N PHE A 140 -1.23 -9.19 -11.13
CA PHE A 140 -2.18 -10.17 -10.60
C PHE A 140 -2.07 -10.36 -9.10
N GLY A 141 -3.19 -10.76 -8.47
CA GLY A 141 -3.19 -11.17 -7.07
C GLY A 141 -3.17 -10.03 -6.05
N VAL A 142 -3.46 -8.80 -6.47
CA VAL A 142 -3.62 -7.64 -5.59
C VAL A 142 -5.10 -7.47 -5.21
N ASP A 143 -5.38 -7.33 -3.92
CA ASP A 143 -6.72 -7.02 -3.42
C ASP A 143 -6.97 -5.50 -3.49
N MET A 144 -7.75 -5.06 -4.47
CA MET A 144 -8.07 -3.63 -4.69
C MET A 144 -8.96 -3.01 -3.57
N ASN A 145 -9.39 -3.80 -2.57
CA ASN A 145 -10.05 -3.27 -1.37
C ASN A 145 -9.05 -2.85 -0.27
N LEU A 146 -7.76 -3.11 -0.47
CA LEU A 146 -6.68 -2.60 0.37
C LEU A 146 -6.36 -1.15 0.02
N THR A 147 -5.76 -0.46 0.98
CA THR A 147 -5.44 0.96 0.87
C THR A 147 -4.09 1.26 1.53
N GLY A 148 -3.53 2.43 1.24
CA GLY A 148 -2.25 2.89 1.77
C GLY A 148 -1.14 1.86 1.59
N ILE A 149 -0.36 1.64 2.65
CA ILE A 149 0.79 0.73 2.61
C ILE A 149 0.42 -0.74 2.37
N ASP A 150 -0.78 -1.20 2.74
CA ASP A 150 -1.18 -2.60 2.51
C ASP A 150 -1.34 -2.90 1.02
N LEU A 151 -1.92 -1.96 0.26
CA LEU A 151 -2.06 -2.07 -1.18
C LEU A 151 -0.68 -2.02 -1.86
N ILE A 152 0.14 -1.04 -1.48
CA ILE A 152 1.48 -0.87 -2.05
C ILE A 152 2.39 -2.07 -1.77
N GLU A 153 2.30 -2.67 -0.57
CA GLU A 153 3.05 -3.89 -0.27
C GLU A 153 2.62 -5.04 -1.19
N GLN A 154 1.32 -5.31 -1.34
CA GLN A 154 0.87 -6.39 -2.23
C GLN A 154 1.25 -6.13 -3.68
N TYR A 155 1.19 -4.89 -4.11
CA TYR A 155 1.57 -4.50 -5.46
C TYR A 155 3.07 -4.75 -5.72
N ILE A 156 3.95 -4.34 -4.78
CA ILE A 156 5.39 -4.65 -4.85
C ILE A 156 5.64 -6.16 -4.79
N ASP A 157 4.95 -6.90 -3.90
CA ASP A 157 5.09 -8.35 -3.80
C ASP A 157 4.66 -9.07 -5.10
N ALA A 158 3.68 -8.53 -5.83
CA ALA A 158 3.25 -9.04 -7.14
C ALA A 158 4.33 -8.79 -8.22
N ILE A 159 4.85 -7.57 -8.31
CA ILE A 159 5.95 -7.22 -9.23
C ILE A 159 7.19 -8.07 -8.93
N TYR A 160 7.51 -8.27 -7.65
CA TYR A 160 8.65 -9.08 -7.23
C TYR A 160 8.55 -10.50 -7.76
N LYS A 161 7.41 -11.16 -7.55
CA LYS A 161 7.15 -12.52 -8.05
C LYS A 161 7.17 -12.58 -9.58
N GLU A 162 6.64 -11.56 -10.23
CA GLU A 162 6.65 -11.45 -11.68
C GLU A 162 8.09 -11.40 -12.22
N GLN A 163 8.93 -10.53 -11.66
CA GLN A 163 10.33 -10.42 -12.05
C GLN A 163 11.11 -11.71 -11.77
N GLN A 164 10.87 -12.37 -10.63
CA GLN A 164 11.45 -13.69 -10.37
C GLN A 164 11.06 -14.72 -11.44
N TYR A 165 9.82 -14.71 -11.90
CA TYR A 165 9.37 -15.59 -12.97
C TYR A 165 10.05 -15.23 -14.31
N LEU A 166 9.98 -13.97 -14.73
CA LEU A 166 10.50 -13.51 -16.02
C LEU A 166 12.02 -13.70 -16.16
N GLN A 167 12.76 -13.67 -15.05
CA GLN A 167 14.22 -13.93 -15.05
C GLN A 167 14.63 -15.35 -15.46
N HIS A 168 13.70 -16.30 -15.53
CA HIS A 168 13.98 -17.63 -16.08
C HIS A 168 14.18 -17.61 -17.59
N PHE A 169 13.79 -16.52 -18.27
CA PHE A 169 13.91 -16.35 -19.71
C PHE A 169 14.98 -15.32 -20.08
N PRO A 170 15.68 -15.50 -21.22
CA PRO A 170 16.54 -14.46 -21.75
C PRO A 170 15.77 -13.16 -21.99
N LYS A 171 16.33 -12.02 -21.59
CA LYS A 171 15.71 -10.70 -21.80
C LYS A 171 15.28 -10.45 -23.25
N GLN A 172 16.11 -10.84 -24.21
CA GLN A 172 15.82 -10.63 -25.63
C GLN A 172 14.63 -11.47 -26.09
N TYR A 173 14.49 -12.70 -25.60
CA TYR A 173 13.33 -13.54 -25.88
C TYR A 173 12.03 -12.86 -25.43
N ILE A 174 12.00 -12.34 -24.20
CA ILE A 174 10.82 -11.62 -23.68
C ILE A 174 10.48 -10.43 -24.59
N ILE A 175 11.47 -9.62 -24.98
CA ILE A 175 11.25 -8.47 -25.85
C ILE A 175 10.70 -8.89 -27.23
N ASP A 176 11.22 -9.98 -27.80
CA ASP A 176 10.78 -10.46 -29.11
C ASP A 176 9.34 -10.99 -29.06
N GLU A 177 8.97 -11.74 -28.01
CA GLU A 177 7.59 -12.19 -27.79
C GLU A 177 6.63 -11.01 -27.59
N LEU A 178 7.03 -10.01 -26.81
CA LEU A 178 6.24 -8.81 -26.60
C LEU A 178 6.00 -8.04 -27.91
N ARG A 179 7.03 -7.91 -28.78
CA ARG A 179 6.90 -7.27 -30.10
C ARG A 179 6.04 -8.07 -31.06
N SER A 180 6.15 -9.40 -31.01
CA SER A 180 5.33 -10.31 -31.79
C SER A 180 3.86 -10.19 -31.39
N PHE A 181 3.59 -10.14 -30.09
CA PHE A 181 2.25 -9.96 -29.54
C PHE A 181 1.66 -8.57 -29.87
N HIS A 182 2.44 -7.50 -29.70
CA HIS A 182 2.02 -6.14 -30.05
C HIS A 182 3.18 -5.28 -30.57
N PRO A 183 3.15 -4.78 -31.83
CA PRO A 183 4.27 -4.02 -32.42
C PRO A 183 4.65 -2.72 -31.71
N LYS A 184 3.81 -2.22 -30.79
CA LYS A 184 4.06 -1.02 -29.97
C LYS A 184 3.93 -1.31 -28.47
N TYR A 185 4.25 -2.54 -28.05
CA TYR A 185 4.10 -3.01 -26.67
C TYR A 185 4.72 -2.07 -25.62
N GLU A 186 5.72 -1.28 -26.01
CA GLU A 186 6.44 -0.36 -25.12
C GLU A 186 5.51 0.66 -24.44
N LYS A 187 4.31 0.90 -24.99
CA LYS A 187 3.31 1.84 -24.45
C LYS A 187 2.04 1.17 -23.93
N GLU A 188 1.99 -0.15 -23.95
CA GLU A 188 0.79 -0.90 -23.58
C GLU A 188 0.69 -1.13 -22.07
N PHE A 189 -0.55 -1.33 -21.60
CA PHE A 189 -0.92 -1.49 -20.19
C PHE A 189 -1.32 -2.94 -19.89
N PHE A 190 -0.56 -3.91 -20.38
CA PHE A 190 -0.78 -5.32 -20.07
C PHE A 190 0.34 -5.86 -19.19
N ASN A 191 0.06 -6.99 -18.52
CA ASN A 191 1.03 -7.66 -17.68
C ASN A 191 2.01 -8.49 -18.54
N ILE A 192 3.31 -8.28 -18.40
CA ILE A 192 4.32 -8.96 -19.23
C ILE A 192 4.33 -10.47 -18.99
N LYS A 193 4.19 -10.93 -17.74
CA LYS A 193 4.17 -12.36 -17.41
C LYS A 193 3.00 -13.07 -18.08
N GLU A 194 1.82 -12.44 -18.14
CA GLU A 194 0.66 -13.00 -18.85
C GLU A 194 0.99 -13.28 -20.32
N ILE A 195 1.63 -12.34 -21.01
CA ILE A 195 1.97 -12.52 -22.42
C ILE A 195 2.96 -13.65 -22.62
N ILE A 196 3.98 -13.75 -21.77
CA ILE A 196 4.97 -14.84 -21.85
C ILE A 196 4.33 -16.20 -21.55
N GLU A 197 3.40 -16.28 -20.60
CA GLU A 197 2.67 -17.51 -20.29
C GLU A 197 1.77 -17.98 -21.44
N LEU A 198 1.27 -17.08 -22.30
CA LEU A 198 0.47 -17.44 -23.47
C LEU A 198 1.27 -18.05 -24.62
N GLN A 199 2.60 -17.94 -24.61
CA GLN A 199 3.49 -18.45 -25.68
C GLN A 199 4.14 -19.81 -25.33
N LEU A 200 3.83 -20.36 -24.15
CA LEU A 200 4.32 -21.66 -23.65
C LEU A 200 3.28 -22.77 -23.83
#